data_AF-A0A9N8QUS2-F1
#
_entry.id   AF-A0A9N8QUS2-F1
#
_cell.length_a   1.000
_cell.length_b   1.000
_cell.length_c   1.000
_cell.angle_alpha   90.00
_cell.angle_beta   90.00
_cell.angle_gamma   90.00
#
_symmetry.space_group_name_H-M   'P 1'
#
loop_
_entity.id
_entity.type
_entity.pdbx_description
1 polymer ?
#
loop_
_entity_poly.entity_id
_entity_poly.type
_entity_poly.pdbx_seq_one_letter_code
_entity_poly.pdbx_strand_id
1 'polypeptide(L)'
;MRPDHGNTGGVPVGNGRHISPAEFLLMAGFLANRAPLAPVDARAAARRVLDAVLGVAVAHGFAHSDALESMMASAEKSTPVWELAEQATAAVGDTVAFLQVIRAAGVTLELDPST
;
A
#
# COMPACT_ATOMS: atom_id res chain seq x y z
N MET A 1 32.67 7.65 8.42
CA MET A 1 31.39 8.38 8.51
C MET A 1 30.80 8.41 7.11
N ARG A 2 29.84 7.54 6.82
CA ARG A 2 29.18 7.48 5.50
C ARG A 2 27.90 8.30 5.59
N PRO A 3 27.54 9.09 4.56
CA PRO A 3 26.24 9.72 4.52
C PRO A 3 25.22 8.65 4.11
N ASP A 4 24.37 8.22 5.05
CA ASP A 4 23.21 7.36 4.75
C ASP A 4 22.20 8.14 3.89
N HIS A 5 22.42 8.07 2.58
CA HIS A 5 21.49 8.53 1.57
C HIS A 5 20.42 7.45 1.39
N GLY A 6 19.21 7.71 1.88
CA GLY A 6 18.05 6.92 1.45
C GLY A 6 16.92 6.88 2.44
N ASN A 7 16.28 8.02 2.65
CA ASN A 7 14.92 8.10 3.20
C ASN A 7 13.88 7.54 2.21
N THR A 8 14.19 6.36 1.63
CA THR A 8 13.59 5.73 0.42
C THR A 8 13.31 4.24 0.65
N GLY A 9 13.33 3.79 1.91
CA GLY A 9 13.49 2.37 2.27
C GLY A 9 12.30 1.45 1.99
N GLY A 10 11.15 1.96 1.54
CA GLY A 10 9.91 1.19 1.41
C GLY A 10 9.05 1.24 2.68
N VAL A 11 7.94 0.51 2.65
CA VAL A 11 6.94 0.45 3.72
C VAL A 11 7.36 -0.61 4.74
N PRO A 12 7.52 -0.26 6.03
CA PRO A 12 7.88 -1.23 7.06
C PRO A 12 6.71 -2.18 7.32
N VAL A 13 6.98 -3.49 7.34
CA VAL A 13 5.98 -4.55 7.58
C VAL A 13 6.35 -5.45 8.77
N GLY A 14 7.28 -4.99 9.61
CA GLY A 14 7.77 -5.70 10.80
C GLY A 14 9.02 -6.55 10.52
N ASN A 15 9.72 -6.95 11.59
CA ASN A 15 10.98 -7.72 11.54
C ASN A 15 12.09 -7.03 10.73
N GLY A 16 12.13 -5.68 10.75
CA GLY A 16 13.06 -4.90 9.94
C GLY A 16 12.85 -5.02 8.41
N ARG A 17 11.79 -5.69 7.96
CA ARG A 17 11.51 -5.86 6.53
C ARG A 17 10.76 -4.65 6.00
N HIS A 18 11.18 -4.22 4.83
CA HIS A 18 10.54 -3.18 4.07
C HIS A 18 10.13 -3.73 2.71
N ILE A 19 8.94 -3.34 2.25
CA ILE A 19 8.40 -3.71 0.93
C ILE A 19 8.11 -2.46 0.12
N SER A 20 7.96 -2.57 -1.20
CA SER A 20 7.61 -1.41 -2.00
C SER A 20 6.18 -0.93 -1.67
N PRO A 21 5.85 0.37 -1.88
CA PRO A 21 4.47 0.84 -1.77
C PRO A 21 3.48 0.03 -2.60
N ALA A 22 3.86 -0.36 -3.82
CA ALA A 22 3.04 -1.18 -4.70
C ALA A 22 2.79 -2.58 -4.09
N GLU A 23 3.83 -3.22 -3.55
CA GLU A 23 3.71 -4.51 -2.88
C GLU A 23 2.81 -4.41 -1.64
N PHE A 24 2.93 -3.33 -0.85
CA PHE A 24 2.06 -3.09 0.28
C PHE A 24 0.60 -2.89 -0.14
N LEU A 25 0.37 -2.12 -1.21
CA LEU A 25 -0.97 -1.90 -1.76
C LEU A 25 -1.61 -3.21 -2.22
N LEU A 26 -0.86 -4.07 -2.92
CA LEU A 26 -1.34 -5.39 -3.35
C LEU A 26 -1.63 -6.32 -2.17
N MET A 27 -0.80 -6.28 -1.12
CA MET A 27 -1.04 -7.04 0.11
C MET A 27 -2.31 -6.57 0.82
N ALA A 28 -2.54 -5.25 0.92
CA ALA A 28 -3.78 -4.68 1.44
C ALA A 28 -4.98 -5.09 0.58
N GLY A 29 -4.84 -5.04 -0.75
CA GLY A 29 -5.80 -5.54 -1.74
C GLY A 29 -6.23 -6.97 -1.49
N PHE A 30 -5.26 -7.86 -1.32
CA PHE A 30 -5.47 -9.27 -1.01
C PHE A 30 -6.16 -9.44 0.35
N LEU A 31 -5.69 -8.74 1.39
CA LEU A 31 -6.25 -8.82 2.73
C LEU A 31 -7.72 -8.38 2.75
N ALA A 32 -8.06 -7.29 2.08
CA ALA A 32 -9.43 -6.76 2.02
C ALA A 32 -10.39 -7.69 1.26
N ASN A 33 -9.98 -8.21 0.10
CA ASN A 33 -10.90 -8.89 -0.83
C ASN A 33 -10.85 -10.42 -0.75
N ARG A 34 -9.74 -11.01 -0.30
CA ARG A 34 -9.42 -12.42 -0.55
C ARG A 34 -8.99 -13.21 0.69
N ALA A 35 -8.92 -12.59 1.86
CA ALA A 35 -8.56 -13.24 3.11
C ALA A 35 -9.78 -13.41 4.03
N PRO A 36 -10.78 -14.26 3.71
CA PRO A 36 -12.00 -14.40 4.53
C PRO A 36 -11.71 -14.93 5.94
N LEU A 37 -10.57 -15.61 6.12
CA LEU A 37 -10.09 -16.11 7.41
C LEU A 37 -9.33 -15.05 8.22
N ALA A 38 -9.02 -13.89 7.64
CA ALA A 38 -8.40 -12.80 8.38
C ALA A 38 -9.42 -12.12 9.31
N PRO A 39 -8.95 -11.58 10.46
CA PRO A 39 -9.79 -10.82 11.38
C PRO A 39 -10.57 -9.74 10.63
N VAL A 40 -11.85 -9.57 10.99
CA VAL A 40 -12.73 -8.56 10.37
C VAL A 40 -12.10 -7.17 10.46
N ASP A 41 -11.46 -6.85 11.59
CA ASP A 41 -10.79 -5.58 11.79
C ASP A 41 -9.58 -5.38 10.86
N ALA A 42 -8.81 -6.44 10.62
CA ALA A 42 -7.68 -6.40 9.69
C ALA A 42 -8.14 -6.19 8.26
N ARG A 43 -9.24 -6.84 7.85
CA ARG A 43 -9.86 -6.63 6.54
C ARG A 43 -10.42 -5.21 6.39
N ALA A 44 -11.09 -4.71 7.42
CA ALA A 44 -11.63 -3.35 7.43
C ALA A 44 -10.50 -2.30 7.38
N ALA A 45 -9.41 -2.51 8.10
CA ALA A 45 -8.22 -1.66 8.04
C ALA A 45 -7.58 -1.67 6.64
N ALA A 46 -7.40 -2.86 6.05
CA ALA A 46 -6.90 -2.99 4.69
C ALA A 46 -7.79 -2.29 3.66
N ARG A 47 -9.12 -2.36 3.84
CA ARG A 47 -10.08 -1.65 3.01
C ARG A 47 -9.92 -0.13 3.11
N ARG A 48 -9.82 0.41 4.32
CA ARG A 48 -9.57 1.85 4.52
C ARG A 48 -8.28 2.33 3.87
N VAL A 49 -7.22 1.52 3.94
CA VAL A 49 -5.95 1.81 3.26
C VAL A 49 -6.15 1.88 1.75
N LEU A 50 -6.82 0.90 1.15
CA LEU A 50 -7.09 0.89 -0.29
C LEU A 50 -7.87 2.12 -0.70
N ASP A 51 -8.97 2.42 0.00
CA ASP A 51 -9.83 3.57 -0.30
C ASP A 51 -9.04 4.89 -0.18
N ALA A 52 -8.18 5.03 0.84
CA ALA A 52 -7.35 6.23 1.03
C ALA A 52 -6.27 6.38 -0.06
N VAL A 53 -5.53 5.31 -0.36
CA VAL A 53 -4.46 5.33 -1.38
C VAL A 53 -5.04 5.59 -2.76
N LEU A 54 -6.10 4.86 -3.14
CA LEU A 54 -6.75 5.04 -4.43
C LEU A 54 -7.42 6.42 -4.53
N GLY A 55 -8.03 6.91 -3.45
CA GLY A 55 -8.60 8.26 -3.41
C GLY A 55 -7.56 9.35 -3.68
N VAL A 56 -6.38 9.26 -3.07
CA VAL A 56 -5.27 10.18 -3.35
C VAL A 56 -4.74 9.99 -4.76
N ALA A 57 -4.49 8.75 -5.20
CA ALA A 57 -4.02 8.49 -6.56
C ALA A 57 -4.95 9.09 -7.62
N VAL A 58 -6.28 8.92 -7.47
CA VAL A 58 -7.30 9.48 -8.37
C VAL A 58 -7.28 11.01 -8.34
N ALA A 59 -7.17 11.63 -7.16
CA ALA A 59 -7.04 13.09 -7.03
C ALA A 59 -5.78 13.62 -7.74
N HIS A 60 -4.74 12.79 -7.85
CA HIS A 60 -3.50 13.09 -8.56
C HIS A 60 -3.48 12.62 -10.03
N GLY A 61 -4.62 12.14 -10.57
CA GLY A 61 -4.78 11.82 -11.99
C GLY A 61 -4.67 10.34 -12.36
N PHE A 62 -4.65 9.43 -11.39
CA PHE A 62 -4.73 7.99 -11.67
C PHE A 62 -6.14 7.60 -12.14
N ALA A 63 -6.27 7.21 -13.42
CA ALA A 63 -7.56 6.91 -14.05
C ALA A 63 -8.00 5.43 -13.93
N HIS A 64 -7.16 4.56 -13.34
CA HIS A 64 -7.35 3.11 -13.36
C HIS A 64 -7.65 2.51 -11.98
N SER A 65 -8.22 3.29 -11.05
CA SER A 65 -8.58 2.83 -9.70
C SER A 65 -9.52 1.62 -9.74
N ASP A 66 -10.58 1.71 -10.52
CA ASP A 66 -11.64 0.71 -10.56
C ASP A 66 -11.14 -0.59 -11.22
N ALA A 67 -10.27 -0.45 -12.23
CA ALA A 67 -9.62 -1.57 -12.89
C ALA A 67 -8.67 -2.30 -11.93
N LEU A 68 -7.83 -1.55 -11.20
CA LEU A 68 -6.91 -2.10 -10.23
C LEU A 68 -7.65 -2.80 -9.08
N GLU A 69 -8.73 -2.19 -8.54
CA GLU A 69 -9.54 -2.82 -7.50
C GLU A 69 -10.21 -4.12 -7.99
N SER A 70 -10.77 -4.10 -9.20
CA SER A 70 -11.39 -5.28 -9.83
C SER A 70 -10.38 -6.42 -10.01
N MET A 71 -9.17 -6.11 -10.47
CA MET A 71 -8.10 -7.11 -10.64
C MET A 71 -7.60 -7.68 -9.29
N MET A 72 -7.51 -6.84 -8.26
CA MET A 72 -7.20 -7.32 -6.90
C MET A 72 -8.30 -8.23 -6.35
N ALA A 73 -9.57 -7.93 -6.64
CA ALA A 73 -10.72 -8.75 -6.24
C ALA A 73 -10.78 -10.09 -7.00
N SER A 74 -10.37 -10.12 -8.27
CA SER A 74 -10.34 -11.34 -9.09
C SER A 74 -9.16 -12.28 -8.79
N ALA A 75 -8.25 -11.87 -7.89
CA ALA A 75 -7.00 -12.59 -7.56
C ALA A 75 -6.07 -12.80 -8.76
N GLU A 76 -6.11 -11.87 -9.72
CA GLU A 76 -5.27 -11.94 -10.89
C GLU A 76 -3.82 -11.61 -10.50
N LYS A 77 -2.95 -12.62 -10.50
CA LYS A 77 -1.50 -12.45 -10.31
C LYS A 77 -0.83 -12.28 -11.67
N SER A 78 -1.18 -11.20 -12.35
CA SER A 78 -0.65 -10.88 -13.68
C SER A 78 0.24 -9.64 -13.60
N THR A 79 1.27 -9.58 -14.45
CA THR A 79 2.15 -8.40 -14.63
C THR A 79 1.38 -7.07 -14.68
N PRO A 80 0.20 -6.96 -15.33
CA PRO A 80 -0.55 -5.71 -15.38
C PRO A 80 -1.10 -5.24 -14.03
N VAL A 81 -1.39 -6.13 -13.08
CA VAL A 81 -1.85 -5.71 -11.74
C VAL A 81 -0.72 -5.04 -10.96
N TRP A 82 0.51 -5.50 -11.19
CA TRP A 82 1.70 -4.95 -10.58
C TRP A 82 2.02 -3.56 -11.15
N GLU A 83 1.98 -3.43 -12.48
CA GLU A 83 2.18 -2.14 -13.16
C GLU A 83 1.14 -1.10 -12.73
N LEU A 84 -0.13 -1.49 -12.59
CA LEU A 84 -1.17 -0.57 -12.10
C LEU A 84 -0.96 -0.18 -10.64
N ALA A 85 -0.49 -1.08 -9.78
CA ALA A 85 -0.17 -0.75 -8.39
C ALA A 85 1.04 0.20 -8.30
N GLU A 86 2.06 0.00 -9.14
CA GLU A 86 3.19 0.93 -9.24
C GLU A 86 2.75 2.31 -9.72
N GLN A 87 1.90 2.39 -10.73
CA GLN A 87 1.34 3.66 -11.20
C GLN A 87 0.49 4.36 -10.14
N ALA A 88 -0.38 3.62 -9.45
CA ALA A 88 -1.21 4.16 -8.38
C ALA A 88 -0.35 4.74 -7.25
N THR A 89 0.68 4.00 -6.83
CA THR A 89 1.57 4.47 -5.76
C THR A 89 2.51 5.59 -6.19
N ALA A 90 2.96 5.60 -7.45
CA ALA A 90 3.68 6.73 -8.02
C ALA A 90 2.82 8.00 -8.11
N ALA A 91 1.52 7.87 -8.37
CA ALA A 91 0.59 9.00 -8.39
C ALA A 91 0.37 9.60 -6.99
N VAL A 92 0.46 8.80 -5.91
CA VAL A 92 0.43 9.29 -4.53
C VAL A 92 1.67 10.12 -4.20
N GLY A 93 2.83 9.77 -4.77
CA GLY A 93 4.07 10.49 -4.59
C GLY A 93 5.20 9.59 -4.10
N ASP A 94 6.05 10.13 -3.22
CA ASP A 94 7.14 9.36 -2.62
C ASP A 94 6.66 8.43 -1.50
N THR A 95 7.58 7.61 -0.98
CA THR A 95 7.28 6.69 0.13
C THR A 95 6.81 7.43 1.38
N VAL A 96 7.24 8.68 1.60
CA VAL A 96 6.81 9.47 2.76
C VAL A 96 5.33 9.87 2.62
N ALA A 97 4.93 10.36 1.45
CA ALA A 97 3.53 10.66 1.14
C ALA A 97 2.66 9.41 1.31
N PHE A 98 3.13 8.26 0.80
CA PHE A 98 2.43 6.99 0.94
C PHE A 98 2.23 6.57 2.41
N LEU A 99 3.26 6.70 3.24
CA LEU A 99 3.18 6.40 4.68
C LEU A 99 2.23 7.35 5.42
N GLN A 100 2.19 8.63 5.03
CA GLN A 100 1.24 9.59 5.58
C GLN A 100 -0.21 9.20 5.26
N VAL A 101 -0.49 8.76 4.03
CA VAL A 101 -1.82 8.28 3.62
C VAL A 101 -2.24 7.05 4.44
N ILE A 102 -1.34 6.09 4.63
CA ILE A 102 -1.62 4.88 5.43
C ILE A 102 -1.88 5.23 6.90
N ARG A 103 -1.09 6.16 7.47
CA ARG A 103 -1.31 6.63 8.84
C ARG A 103 -2.65 7.35 8.98
N ALA A 104 -3.04 8.15 8.00
CA ALA A 104 -4.34 8.82 7.97
C ALA A 104 -5.51 7.82 7.87
N ALA A 105 -5.29 6.66 7.23
CA ALA A 105 -6.26 5.56 7.19
C ALA A 105 -6.39 4.78 8.51
N GLY A 106 -5.65 5.17 9.56
CA GLY A 106 -5.70 4.56 10.88
C GLY A 106 -4.79 3.35 11.06
N VAL A 107 -3.88 3.10 10.11
CA VAL A 107 -2.85 2.06 10.26
C VAL A 107 -1.64 2.66 10.95
N THR A 108 -1.41 2.21 12.18
CA THR A 108 -0.17 2.52 12.91
C THR A 108 0.85 1.48 12.52
N LEU A 109 1.80 1.85 11.66
CA LEU A 109 2.97 1.03 11.41
C LEU A 109 3.84 1.13 12.66
N GLU A 110 4.02 0.01 13.38
CA GLU A 110 5.05 -0.07 14.42
C GLU A 110 6.40 0.19 13.75
N LEU A 111 6.90 1.41 13.92
CA LEU A 111 8.33 1.66 13.82
C LEU A 111 8.93 0.96 15.02
N ASP A 112 9.63 -0.16 14.80
CA ASP A 112 10.43 -0.80 15.84
C ASP A 112 11.21 0.30 16.60
N PRO A 113 10.95 0.51 17.91
CA PRO A 113 11.73 1.42 18.72
C PRO A 113 13.04 0.72 19.07
N SER A 114 13.93 0.58 18.08
CA SER A 114 15.23 -0.05 18.26
C SER A 114 16.22 0.49 17.24
N THR A 115 16.65 1.74 17.45
CA THR A 115 18.06 2.17 17.71
C THR A 115 18.18 3.69 17.58
#